data_AF-A0A015K0I1-F1
#
_entry.id   AF-A0A015K0I1-F1
#
_cell.length_a   1.000
_cell.length_b   1.000
_cell.length_c   1.000
_cell.angle_alpha   90.00
_cell.angle_beta   90.00
_cell.angle_gamma   90.00
#
_symmetry.space_group_name_H-M   'P 1'
#
loop_
_entity.id
_entity.type
_entity.pdbx_description
1 polymer ?
#
loop_
_entity_poly.entity_id
_entity_poly.type
_entity_poly.pdbx_seq_one_letter_code
_entity_poly.pdbx_strand_id
1 'polypeptide(L)'
;MLQQFAGKDLTKHPEEFADLAEKFQQLPMYFLKFYGSTEISTIIDAMDHAIHAFDVRHIVIDNLQFMTADQGRYIDRWELHDRILSSLRRVATEKNVHITIVVHPRKDDKELLDVSSIFGTAKVTQEADNVIILQRLETDNGEMRLLDIRKNRFDGTLAAIPIEFEPESLKVNIQLNNNF
;
A
#
# COMPACT_ATOMS: atom_id res chain seq x y z
N MET A 1 0.67 6.10 12.88
CA MET A 1 1.46 4.89 13.20
C MET A 1 1.65 4.68 14.71
N LEU A 2 2.25 5.59 15.48
CA LEU A 2 2.44 5.33 16.93
C LEU A 2 1.11 5.12 17.69
N GLN A 3 0.08 5.93 17.42
CA GLN A 3 -1.27 5.75 17.99
C GLN A 3 -1.91 4.40 17.59
N GLN A 4 -1.71 3.98 16.34
CA GLN A 4 -2.15 2.68 15.85
C GLN A 4 -1.38 1.54 16.52
N PHE A 5 -0.09 1.69 16.76
CA PHE A 5 0.70 0.72 17.52
C PHE A 5 0.22 0.64 18.97
N ALA A 6 -0.07 1.78 19.60
CA ALA A 6 -0.60 1.88 20.95
C ALA A 6 -2.00 1.28 21.10
N GLY A 7 -2.82 1.29 20.04
CA GLY A 7 -4.20 0.82 20.08
C GLY A 7 -5.15 1.73 20.84
N LYS A 8 -4.76 2.98 21.10
CA LYS A 8 -5.54 3.98 21.83
C LYS A 8 -5.08 5.39 21.52
N ASP A 9 -5.90 6.37 21.85
CA ASP A 9 -5.61 7.79 21.67
C ASP A 9 -4.56 8.27 22.69
N LEU A 10 -3.31 8.45 22.22
CA LEU A 10 -2.21 8.91 23.06
C LEU A 10 -2.33 10.37 23.52
N THR A 11 -3.21 11.17 22.88
CA THR A 11 -3.47 12.53 23.36
C THR A 11 -4.19 12.53 24.71
N LYS A 12 -4.90 11.43 25.03
CA LYS A 12 -5.58 11.21 26.32
C LYS A 12 -4.71 10.48 27.35
N HIS A 13 -3.59 9.90 26.92
CA HIS A 13 -2.67 9.09 27.73
C HIS A 13 -1.20 9.53 27.55
N PRO A 14 -0.87 10.81 27.79
CA PRO A 14 0.48 11.33 27.58
C PRO A 14 1.54 10.65 28.46
N GLU A 15 1.15 10.11 29.61
CA GLU A 15 2.01 9.37 30.53
C GLU A 15 2.59 8.10 29.92
N GLU A 16 1.89 7.48 28.96
CA GLU A 16 2.33 6.24 28.30
C GLU A 16 3.17 6.51 27.04
N PHE A 17 3.29 7.77 26.62
CA PHE A 17 3.91 8.12 25.34
C PHE A 17 5.38 7.67 25.27
N ALA A 18 6.16 7.93 26.33
CA ALA A 18 7.59 7.63 26.35
C ALA A 18 7.85 6.12 26.17
N ASP A 19 7.18 5.30 26.98
CA ASP A 19 7.32 3.84 26.96
C ASP A 19 6.87 3.25 25.61
N LEU A 20 5.78 3.78 25.03
CA LEU A 20 5.27 3.31 23.74
C LEU A 20 6.15 3.76 22.57
N ALA A 21 6.70 4.98 22.63
CA ALA A 21 7.65 5.47 21.63
C ALA A 21 8.93 4.64 21.63
N GLU A 22 9.45 4.27 22.80
CA GLU A 22 10.62 3.39 22.92
C GLU A 22 10.36 2.02 22.31
N LYS A 23 9.21 1.40 22.64
CA LYS A 23 8.79 0.12 22.04
C LYS A 23 8.61 0.23 20.51
N PHE A 24 8.02 1.33 20.04
CA PHE A 24 7.80 1.55 18.61
C PHE A 24 9.11 1.73 17.85
N GLN A 25 10.12 2.37 18.46
CA GLN A 25 11.45 2.55 17.87
C GLN A 25 12.20 1.24 17.68
N GLN A 26 11.89 0.21 18.47
CA GLN A 26 12.52 -1.12 18.36
C GLN A 26 11.98 -1.95 17.20
N LEU A 27 10.89 -1.51 16.55
CA LEU A 27 10.34 -2.19 15.38
C LEU A 27 11.33 -2.08 14.21
N PRO A 28 11.54 -3.16 13.42
CA PRO A 28 12.45 -3.17 12.27
C PRO A 28 11.82 -2.44 11.07
N MET A 29 11.50 -1.16 11.24
CA MET A 29 10.90 -0.30 10.24
C MET A 29 11.90 0.78 9.82
N TYR A 30 12.17 0.85 8.53
CA TYR A 30 13.10 1.79 7.93
C TYR A 30 12.36 2.71 6.98
N PHE A 31 12.55 4.02 7.14
CA PHE A 31 11.88 5.03 6.32
C PHE A 31 12.88 5.69 5.38
N LEU A 32 12.57 5.65 4.09
CA LEU A 32 13.35 6.36 3.07
C LEU A 32 12.81 7.77 2.91
N LYS A 33 13.70 8.76 2.97
CA LYS A 33 13.37 10.18 2.83
C LYS A 33 13.54 10.64 1.38
N PHE A 34 12.64 10.18 0.51
CA PHE A 34 12.58 10.69 -0.86
C PHE A 34 11.64 11.90 -0.93
N TYR A 35 12.13 13.00 -1.49
CA TYR A 35 11.37 14.23 -1.70
C TYR A 35 11.45 14.63 -3.17
N GLY A 36 10.32 14.95 -3.80
CA GLY A 36 10.26 15.36 -5.20
C GLY A 36 10.49 14.21 -6.20
N SER A 37 10.88 14.56 -7.42
CA SER A 37 11.27 13.61 -8.46
C SER A 37 12.56 12.89 -8.05
N THR A 38 12.46 11.58 -7.85
CA THR A 38 13.61 10.71 -7.57
C THR A 38 13.81 9.76 -8.73
N GLU A 39 15.03 9.70 -9.25
CA GLU A 39 15.39 8.75 -10.31
C GLU A 39 15.18 7.30 -9.85
N ILE A 40 14.72 6.46 -10.79
CA ILE A 40 14.38 5.07 -10.49
C ILE A 40 15.60 4.29 -9.99
N SER A 41 16.77 4.53 -10.59
CA SER A 41 18.02 3.87 -10.20
C SER A 41 18.31 4.10 -8.71
N THR A 42 18.12 5.31 -8.21
CA THR A 42 18.33 5.65 -6.80
C THR A 42 17.41 4.86 -5.87
N ILE A 43 16.16 4.62 -6.29
CA ILE A 43 15.21 3.84 -5.50
C ILE A 43 15.61 2.37 -5.50
N ILE A 44 15.98 1.82 -6.65
CA ILE A 44 16.44 0.43 -6.76
C ILE A 44 17.72 0.23 -5.93
N ASP A 45 18.67 1.15 -5.98
CA ASP A 45 19.90 1.10 -5.18
C ASP A 45 19.60 1.17 -3.67
N ALA A 46 18.66 2.02 -3.27
CA ALA A 46 18.22 2.11 -1.87
C ALA A 46 17.52 0.83 -1.41
N MET A 47 16.68 0.21 -2.26
CA MET A 47 16.06 -1.07 -1.99
C MET A 47 17.13 -2.17 -1.85
N ASP A 48 18.09 -2.24 -2.77
CA ASP A 48 19.17 -3.22 -2.72
C ASP A 48 20.01 -3.07 -1.45
N HIS A 49 20.37 -1.83 -1.09
CA HIS A 49 21.05 -1.56 0.17
C HIS A 49 20.21 -1.98 1.38
N ALA A 50 18.91 -1.67 1.40
CA ALA A 50 18.03 -2.02 2.50
C ALA A 50 17.92 -3.55 2.69
N ILE A 51 17.81 -4.29 1.60
CA ILE A 51 17.76 -5.75 1.61
C ILE A 51 19.09 -6.32 2.10
N HIS A 52 20.24 -5.79 1.65
CA HIS A 52 21.55 -6.36 1.96
C HIS A 52 22.06 -5.98 3.36
N ALA A 53 21.85 -4.74 3.79
CA ALA A 53 22.40 -4.22 5.04
C ALA A 53 21.48 -4.47 6.25
N PHE A 54 20.17 -4.48 6.04
CA PHE A 54 19.18 -4.55 7.11
C PHE A 54 18.24 -5.76 7.00
N ASP A 55 18.49 -6.67 6.05
CA ASP A 55 17.66 -7.86 5.77
C ASP A 55 16.17 -7.52 5.58
N VAL A 56 15.89 -6.40 4.89
CA VAL A 56 14.51 -6.01 4.60
C VAL A 56 13.88 -7.02 3.64
N ARG A 57 12.77 -7.62 4.07
CA ARG A 57 12.03 -8.63 3.28
C ARG A 57 10.71 -8.12 2.71
N HIS A 58 10.20 -7.00 3.22
CA HIS A 58 8.96 -6.36 2.76
C HIS A 58 9.19 -4.87 2.53
N ILE A 59 8.89 -4.42 1.32
CA ILE A 59 9.06 -3.03 0.88
C ILE A 59 7.69 -2.47 0.52
N VAL A 60 7.37 -1.30 1.06
CA VAL A 60 6.11 -0.59 0.77
C VAL A 60 6.42 0.71 0.03
N ILE A 61 5.78 0.92 -1.11
CA ILE A 61 5.96 2.09 -1.97
C ILE A 61 4.64 2.86 -2.04
N ASP A 62 4.63 4.08 -1.50
CA ASP A 62 3.49 5.00 -1.46
C ASP A 62 3.96 6.42 -1.84
N ASN A 63 3.72 6.95 -3.04
CA ASN A 63 3.03 6.38 -4.21
C ASN A 63 3.88 6.61 -5.48
N LEU A 64 3.79 5.71 -6.46
CA LEU A 64 4.43 5.82 -7.78
C LEU A 64 4.16 7.16 -8.50
N GLN A 65 3.03 7.82 -8.21
CA GLN A 65 2.68 9.09 -8.83
C GLN A 65 3.67 10.22 -8.52
N PHE A 66 4.28 10.25 -7.32
CA PHE A 66 5.22 11.30 -6.92
C PHE A 66 6.55 11.22 -7.67
N MET A 67 6.96 10.01 -8.07
CA MET A 67 8.23 9.79 -8.74
C MET A 67 8.32 10.45 -10.14
N THR A 68 7.17 10.84 -10.70
CA THR A 68 7.06 11.29 -12.10
C THR A 68 6.60 12.73 -12.27
N ALA A 69 6.57 13.51 -11.18
CA ALA A 69 5.97 14.85 -11.18
C ALA A 69 6.72 15.89 -12.05
N ASP A 70 8.02 15.70 -12.31
CA ASP A 70 8.89 16.72 -12.90
C ASP A 70 9.47 16.36 -14.28
N GLN A 71 9.14 15.18 -14.82
CA GLN A 71 9.56 14.78 -16.18
C GLN A 71 8.42 15.03 -17.18
N GLY A 72 8.72 15.86 -18.20
CA GLY A 72 7.77 16.42 -19.16
C GLY A 72 6.93 15.39 -19.93
N ARG A 73 5.84 15.89 -20.54
CA ARG A 73 4.80 15.21 -21.36
C ARG A 73 4.12 13.97 -20.71
N TYR A 74 2.80 13.91 -20.87
CA TYR A 74 1.94 12.88 -20.25
C TYR A 74 2.27 11.45 -20.71
N ILE A 75 2.77 11.28 -21.94
CA ILE A 75 3.14 9.98 -22.53
C ILE A 75 4.36 9.39 -21.82
N ASP A 76 5.38 10.21 -21.54
CA ASP A 76 6.64 9.77 -20.94
C ASP A 76 6.45 9.25 -19.50
N ARG A 77 5.40 9.72 -18.80
CA ARG A 77 5.08 9.26 -17.43
C ARG A 77 4.58 7.83 -17.38
N TRP A 78 3.75 7.41 -18.33
CA TRP A 78 3.23 6.04 -18.37
C TRP A 78 4.32 5.03 -18.70
N GLU A 79 5.18 5.37 -19.67
CA GLU A 79 6.36 4.56 -19.98
C GLU A 79 7.34 4.49 -18.81
N LEU A 80 7.46 5.57 -18.04
CA LEU A 80 8.26 5.59 -16.83
C LEU A 80 7.67 4.68 -15.75
N HIS A 81 6.34 4.74 -15.51
CA HIS A 81 5.65 3.82 -14.60
C HIS A 81 5.83 2.37 -14.99
N ASP A 82 5.71 2.04 -16.29
CA ASP A 82 5.94 0.69 -16.80
C ASP A 82 7.36 0.18 -16.54
N ARG A 83 8.35 1.04 -16.72
CA ARG A 83 9.76 0.73 -16.43
C ARG A 83 9.99 0.51 -14.94
N ILE A 84 9.36 1.33 -14.08
CA ILE A 84 9.41 1.17 -12.62
C ILE A 84 8.83 -0.20 -12.24
N LEU A 85 7.60 -0.50 -12.67
CA LEU A 85 6.91 -1.74 -12.35
C LEU A 85 7.70 -2.96 -12.80
N SER A 86 8.26 -2.94 -14.01
CA SER A 86 9.08 -4.03 -14.52
C SER A 86 10.35 -4.23 -13.67
N SER A 87 10.98 -3.12 -13.24
CA SER A 87 12.16 -3.17 -12.37
C SER A 87 11.82 -3.71 -10.99
N LEU A 88 10.72 -3.24 -10.39
CA LEU A 88 10.23 -3.72 -9.09
C LEU A 88 9.86 -5.21 -9.14
N ARG A 89 9.18 -5.67 -10.19
CA ARG A 89 8.87 -7.09 -10.39
C ARG A 89 10.14 -7.94 -10.43
N ARG A 90 11.16 -7.47 -11.13
CA ARG A 90 12.47 -8.13 -11.19
C ARG A 90 13.11 -8.20 -9.81
N VAL A 91 13.16 -7.09 -9.07
CA VAL A 91 13.71 -7.04 -7.70
C VAL A 91 12.98 -8.01 -6.77
N ALA A 92 11.64 -8.00 -6.78
CA ALA A 92 10.83 -8.90 -5.96
C ALA A 92 11.19 -10.38 -6.22
N THR A 93 11.37 -10.74 -7.50
CA THR A 93 11.68 -12.11 -7.92
C THR A 93 13.13 -12.50 -7.61
N GLU A 94 14.09 -11.69 -8.02
CA GLU A 94 15.53 -11.99 -7.91
C GLU A 94 16.03 -11.94 -6.47
N LYS A 95 15.52 -11.00 -5.66
CA LYS A 95 15.91 -10.85 -4.26
C LYS A 95 14.99 -11.61 -3.30
N ASN A 96 13.93 -12.24 -3.83
CA ASN A 96 12.91 -12.95 -3.07
C ASN A 96 12.33 -12.05 -1.95
N VAL A 97 11.83 -10.87 -2.30
CA VAL A 97 11.22 -9.92 -1.35
C VAL A 97 9.79 -9.61 -1.74
N HIS A 98 8.96 -9.27 -0.75
CA HIS A 98 7.60 -8.82 -0.98
C HIS A 98 7.60 -7.31 -1.24
N ILE A 99 6.92 -6.87 -2.30
CA ILE A 99 6.73 -5.45 -2.60
C ILE A 99 5.24 -5.15 -2.62
N THR A 100 4.82 -4.17 -1.81
CA THR A 100 3.48 -3.61 -1.84
C THR A 100 3.53 -2.20 -2.43
N ILE A 101 2.68 -1.94 -3.41
CA ILE A 101 2.63 -0.65 -4.11
C ILE A 101 1.23 -0.06 -3.93
N VAL A 102 1.16 1.18 -3.47
CA VAL A 102 -0.09 1.93 -3.42
C VAL A 102 -0.29 2.62 -4.76
N VAL A 103 -1.47 2.41 -5.36
CA VAL A 103 -1.84 2.98 -6.66
C VAL A 103 -3.24 3.60 -6.52
N HIS A 104 -3.42 4.81 -7.04
CA HIS A 104 -4.75 5.43 -7.04
C HIS A 104 -5.62 4.85 -8.16
N PRO A 105 -6.94 4.76 -8.01
CA PRO A 105 -7.83 4.43 -9.13
C PRO A 105 -7.92 5.59 -10.12
N ARG A 106 -8.37 5.30 -11.36
CA ARG A 106 -8.83 6.34 -12.28
C ARG A 106 -10.06 7.00 -11.63
N LYS A 107 -10.29 8.29 -11.95
CA LYS A 107 -11.51 8.96 -11.54
C LYS A 107 -12.68 8.27 -12.24
N ASP A 108 -13.30 7.31 -11.58
CA ASP A 108 -14.51 6.64 -12.06
C ASP A 108 -15.73 7.11 -11.25
N ASP A 109 -16.84 7.27 -11.95
CA ASP A 109 -18.14 7.70 -11.44
C ASP A 109 -18.75 6.58 -10.61
N LYS A 110 -19.01 6.83 -9.31
CA LYS A 110 -19.95 6.16 -8.36
C LYS A 110 -20.06 4.62 -8.33
N GLU A 111 -19.38 3.88 -9.18
CA GLU A 111 -19.44 2.43 -9.30
C GLU A 111 -18.33 1.77 -8.48
N LEU A 112 -18.54 0.49 -8.16
CA LEU A 112 -17.53 -0.33 -7.48
C LEU A 112 -16.31 -0.48 -8.39
N LEU A 113 -15.14 -0.27 -7.81
CA LEU A 113 -13.88 -0.37 -8.52
C LEU A 113 -13.60 -1.83 -8.87
N ASP A 114 -13.07 -2.03 -10.07
CA ASP A 114 -12.55 -3.31 -10.53
C ASP A 114 -11.07 -3.20 -10.92
N VAL A 115 -10.44 -4.32 -11.28
CA VAL A 115 -9.05 -4.37 -11.75
C VAL A 115 -8.81 -3.40 -12.91
N SER A 116 -9.81 -3.17 -13.78
CA SER A 116 -9.74 -2.19 -14.87
C SER A 116 -9.76 -0.73 -14.42
N SER A 117 -10.22 -0.44 -13.21
CA SER A 117 -10.37 0.92 -12.67
C SER A 117 -9.08 1.50 -12.08
N ILE A 118 -7.96 0.77 -12.11
CA ILE A 118 -6.69 1.23 -11.54
C ILE A 118 -6.01 2.28 -12.45
N PHE A 119 -5.59 3.42 -11.88
CA PHE A 119 -4.85 4.46 -12.62
C PHE A 119 -3.45 3.95 -12.93
N GLY A 120 -3.13 3.87 -14.20
CA GLY A 120 -2.02 3.04 -14.63
C GLY A 120 -2.12 2.70 -16.10
N THR A 121 -1.04 2.11 -16.57
CA THR A 121 -1.06 1.16 -17.68
C THR A 121 -1.71 -0.13 -17.20
N ALA A 122 -2.37 -0.88 -18.10
CA ALA A 122 -2.90 -2.21 -17.80
C ALA A 122 -1.82 -3.19 -17.27
N LYS A 123 -0.54 -2.83 -17.46
CA LYS A 123 0.62 -3.59 -17.01
C LYS A 123 0.70 -3.70 -15.48
N VAL A 124 0.31 -2.67 -14.72
CA VAL A 124 0.30 -2.69 -13.23
C VAL A 124 -0.44 -3.93 -12.73
N THR A 125 -1.65 -4.11 -13.23
CA THR A 125 -2.54 -5.17 -12.76
C THR A 125 -2.19 -6.53 -13.36
N GLN A 126 -1.60 -6.57 -14.55
CA GLN A 126 -1.10 -7.80 -15.17
C GLN A 126 0.13 -8.36 -14.42
N GLU A 127 1.08 -7.51 -14.05
CA GLU A 127 2.33 -7.90 -13.37
C GLU A 127 2.16 -8.17 -11.88
N ALA A 128 1.17 -7.55 -11.22
CA ALA A 128 0.90 -7.78 -9.80
C ALA A 128 0.48 -9.23 -9.54
N ASP A 129 1.00 -9.86 -8.48
CA ASP A 129 0.51 -11.17 -8.05
C ASP A 129 -0.83 -11.07 -7.33
N ASN A 130 -1.01 -10.00 -6.55
CA ASN A 130 -2.24 -9.71 -5.83
C ASN A 130 -2.73 -8.30 -6.13
N VAL A 131 -4.04 -8.13 -6.25
CA VAL A 131 -4.70 -6.82 -6.36
C VAL A 131 -5.75 -6.75 -5.27
N ILE A 132 -5.56 -5.79 -4.36
CA ILE A 132 -6.44 -5.53 -3.22
C ILE A 132 -6.96 -4.11 -3.37
N ILE A 133 -8.28 -3.96 -3.33
CA ILE A 133 -8.96 -2.68 -3.46
C ILE A 133 -9.64 -2.33 -2.14
N LEU A 134 -9.33 -1.16 -1.60
CA LEU A 134 -10.11 -0.56 -0.52
C LEU A 134 -11.24 0.25 -1.13
N GLN A 135 -12.48 -0.19 -0.95
CA GLN A 135 -13.65 0.49 -1.54
C GLN A 135 -14.84 0.59 -0.59
N ARG A 136 -15.73 1.54 -0.91
CA ARG A 136 -16.97 1.78 -0.18
C ARG A 136 -18.13 1.16 -0.96
N LEU A 137 -19.00 0.46 -0.26
CA LEU A 137 -20.24 -0.11 -0.79
C LEU A 137 -21.42 0.57 -0.09
N GLU A 138 -22.34 1.14 -0.87
CA GLU A 138 -23.64 1.59 -0.36
C GLU A 138 -24.56 0.37 -0.22
N THR A 139 -25.16 0.21 0.95
CA THR A 139 -26.11 -0.87 1.27
C THR A 139 -27.39 -0.27 1.84
N ASP A 140 -28.48 -1.04 1.89
CA ASP A 140 -29.76 -0.61 2.48
C ASP A 140 -29.62 -0.18 3.95
N ASN A 141 -28.62 -0.73 4.66
CA ASN A 141 -28.35 -0.45 6.08
C ASN A 141 -27.27 0.63 6.27
N GLY A 142 -26.91 1.37 5.22
CA GLY A 142 -25.86 2.38 5.24
C GLY A 142 -24.61 1.94 4.49
N GLU A 143 -23.45 2.44 4.91
CA GLU A 143 -22.23 2.31 4.13
C GLU A 143 -21.28 1.30 4.75
N MET A 144 -20.74 0.42 3.91
CA MET A 144 -19.74 -0.56 4.29
C MET A 144 -18.41 -0.23 3.61
N ARG A 145 -17.30 -0.47 4.30
CA ARG A 145 -15.96 -0.44 3.70
C ARG A 145 -15.47 -1.86 3.53
N LEU A 146 -14.82 -2.13 2.40
CA LEU A 146 -14.37 -3.45 2.01
C LEU A 146 -12.88 -3.43 1.71
N LEU A 147 -12.18 -4.48 2.14
CA LEU A 147 -10.92 -4.93 1.58
C LEU A 147 -11.25 -6.03 0.56
N ASP A 148 -11.20 -5.67 -0.72
CA ASP A 148 -11.67 -6.50 -1.82
C ASP A 148 -10.48 -7.08 -2.62
N ILE A 149 -10.29 -8.39 -2.51
CA ILE A 149 -9.25 -9.14 -3.20
C ILE A 149 -9.76 -9.45 -4.61
N ARG A 150 -9.27 -8.70 -5.60
CA ARG A 150 -9.67 -8.80 -7.01
C ARG A 150 -8.70 -9.59 -7.88
N LYS A 151 -7.50 -9.87 -7.37
CA LYS A 151 -6.55 -10.77 -8.01
C LYS A 151 -5.75 -11.50 -6.96
N ASN A 152 -5.56 -12.79 -7.19
CA ASN A 152 -4.66 -13.65 -6.45
C ASN A 152 -4.06 -14.67 -7.43
N ARG A 153 -2.77 -14.54 -7.72
CA ARG A 153 -2.08 -15.38 -8.72
C ARG A 153 -1.74 -16.78 -8.21
N PHE A 154 -1.76 -17.00 -6.89
CA PHE A 154 -1.36 -18.26 -6.30
C PHE A 154 -2.37 -19.38 -6.61
N ASP A 155 -3.64 -19.15 -6.29
CA ASP A 155 -4.72 -20.13 -6.45
C ASP A 155 -6.01 -19.56 -7.04
N GLY A 156 -6.06 -18.25 -7.31
CA GLY A 156 -7.25 -17.58 -7.86
C GLY A 156 -8.34 -17.25 -6.83
N THR A 157 -8.12 -17.50 -5.53
CA THR A 157 -9.12 -17.20 -4.49
C THR A 157 -9.35 -15.69 -4.36
N LEU A 158 -10.61 -15.28 -4.47
CA LEU A 158 -11.07 -13.89 -4.31
C LEU A 158 -11.96 -13.76 -3.07
N ALA A 159 -11.99 -12.57 -2.46
CA ALA A 159 -12.81 -12.31 -1.27
C ALA A 159 -13.09 -10.82 -1.12
N ALA A 160 -14.29 -10.47 -0.65
CA ALA A 160 -14.61 -9.14 -0.16
C ALA A 160 -14.73 -9.20 1.36
N ILE A 161 -13.85 -8.49 2.06
CA ILE A 161 -13.76 -8.54 3.53
C ILE A 161 -14.27 -7.22 4.10
N PRO A 162 -15.40 -7.20 4.83
CA PRO A 162 -15.87 -6.01 5.51
C PRO A 162 -14.87 -5.54 6.57
N ILE A 163 -14.58 -4.24 6.56
CA ILE A 163 -13.65 -3.59 7.48
C ILE A 163 -14.29 -2.36 8.10
N GLU A 164 -13.90 -2.07 9.34
CA GLU A 164 -14.34 -0.92 10.11
C GLU A 164 -13.13 -0.10 10.55
N PHE A 165 -13.28 1.23 10.55
CA PHE A 165 -12.26 2.14 11.05
C PHE A 165 -12.58 2.53 12.49
N GLU A 166 -11.66 2.26 13.42
CA GLU A 166 -11.78 2.61 14.82
C GLU A 166 -11.17 4.01 15.06
N PRO A 167 -11.98 5.06 15.31
CA PRO A 167 -11.46 6.43 15.35
C PRO A 167 -10.54 6.72 16.54
N GLU A 168 -10.69 5.99 17.65
CA GLU A 168 -9.89 6.21 18.86
C GLU A 168 -8.43 5.75 18.67
N SER A 169 -8.25 4.56 18.10
CA SER A 169 -6.92 3.96 17.88
C SER A 169 -6.35 4.27 16.49
N LEU A 170 -7.18 4.77 15.57
CA LEU A 170 -6.90 4.92 14.14
C LEU A 170 -6.61 3.60 13.43
N LYS A 171 -7.06 2.46 13.98
CA LYS A 171 -6.91 1.14 13.37
C LYS A 171 -8.03 0.84 12.38
N VAL A 172 -7.73 -0.09 11.47
CA VAL A 172 -8.73 -0.75 10.64
C VAL A 172 -8.86 -2.18 11.16
N ASN A 173 -10.08 -2.58 11.51
CA ASN A 173 -10.40 -3.90 12.02
C ASN A 173 -11.25 -4.65 11.00
N ILE A 174 -11.12 -5.98 10.96
CA ILE A 174 -12.05 -6.83 10.20
C ILE A 174 -13.36 -6.90 10.97
N GLN A 175 -14.47 -6.65 10.29
CA GLN A 175 -15.79 -6.83 10.87
C GLN A 175 -16.08 -8.33 10.92
N LEU A 176 -15.85 -8.95 12.07
CA LEU A 176 -16.25 -10.33 12.31
C LEU A 176 -17.78 -10.34 12.46
N ASN A 177 -18.47 -10.93 11.48
CA ASN A 177 -19.89 -11.22 11.62
C ASN A 177 -20.06 -12.25 12.74
N ASN A 178 -20.32 -11.77 13.97
CA ASN A 178 -20.95 -12.57 14.99
C ASN A 178 -22.40 -12.80 14.56
N ASN A 179 -22.65 -13.79 13.69
CA ASN A 179 -23.90 -14.55 13.52
C ASN A 179 -23.82 -15.41 12.24
N PHE A 180 -23.69 -16.73 12.43
CA PHE A 180 -24.19 -17.74 11.49
C PHE A 180 -25.51 -18.28 12.05
#